data_AF-A0A150L2R7-F1
#
_entry.id   AF-A0A150L2R7-F1
#
_cell.length_a   1.000
_cell.length_b   1.000
_cell.length_c   1.000
_cell.angle_alpha   90.00
_cell.angle_beta   90.00
_cell.angle_gamma   90.00
#
_symmetry.space_group_name_H-M   'P 1'
#
loop_
_entity.id
_entity.type
_entity.pdbx_description
1 polymer ?
#
loop_
_entity_poly.entity_id
_entity_poly.type
_entity_poly.pdbx_seq_one_letter_code
_entity_poly.pdbx_strand_id
1 'polypeptide(L)'
;MNKKIKIGIGVFGIFALGIGLFAFAFVQSMKPDEDEVKKVKIQAQEYIKNTFKDEIVIYDTLFDNMGNFPTFDYAAKAENKKDHTQFLVYYNDETKQMEDSYIAEKWEKELENNIRPYIEQKLGALDKLWVDYDERTGITYNVNPNEPSSYKEYDAAPTIIISVPRKPAKKDEEIFNEIVSFIQKNAELKHGMISISYVKKGVPLDDKEWHKTF
;
A
#
# COMPACT_ATOMS: atom_id res chain seq x y z
N MET A 1 -7.10 -26.39 53.38
CA MET A 1 -7.12 -26.35 51.89
C MET A 1 -6.33 -27.55 51.35
N ASN A 2 -6.95 -28.36 50.48
CA ASN A 2 -6.35 -29.60 49.97
C ASN A 2 -5.04 -29.31 49.21
N LYS A 3 -4.02 -30.16 49.37
CA LYS A 3 -2.69 -30.01 48.72
C LYS A 3 -2.81 -29.85 47.21
N LYS A 4 -3.78 -30.55 46.60
CA LYS A 4 -4.09 -30.44 45.16
C LYS A 4 -4.58 -29.05 44.74
N ILE A 5 -5.38 -28.39 45.58
CA ILE A 5 -5.89 -27.02 45.32
C ILE A 5 -4.77 -25.99 45.40
N LYS A 6 -3.85 -26.12 46.37
CA LYS A 6 -2.65 -25.26 46.46
C LYS A 6 -1.75 -25.37 45.23
N ILE A 7 -1.53 -26.60 44.74
CA ILE A 7 -0.74 -26.85 43.53
C ILE A 7 -1.45 -26.25 42.31
N GLY A 8 -2.77 -26.43 42.18
CA GLY A 8 -3.57 -25.84 41.09
C GLY A 8 -3.51 -24.32 41.04
N ILE A 9 -3.63 -23.63 42.18
CA ILE A 9 -3.51 -22.16 42.27
C ILE A 9 -2.10 -21.69 41.90
N GLY A 10 -1.06 -22.40 42.36
CA GLY A 10 0.32 -22.07 42.01
C GLY A 10 0.61 -22.20 40.51
N VAL A 11 0.16 -23.28 39.88
CA VAL A 11 0.29 -23.48 38.44
C VAL A 11 -0.47 -22.42 37.66
N PHE A 12 -1.72 -22.12 38.05
CA PHE A 12 -2.51 -21.07 37.41
C PHE A 12 -1.86 -19.69 37.54
N GLY A 13 -1.29 -19.37 38.71
CA GLY A 13 -0.56 -18.13 38.93
C GLY A 13 0.66 -17.98 38.01
N ILE A 14 1.43 -19.05 37.80
CA ILE A 14 2.56 -19.06 36.86
C ILE A 14 2.09 -18.84 35.42
N PHE A 15 1.02 -19.52 35.00
CA PHE A 15 0.46 -19.32 33.65
C PHE A 15 -0.07 -17.89 33.45
N ALA A 16 -0.80 -17.35 34.42
CA ALA A 16 -1.30 -15.98 34.36
C ALA A 16 -0.17 -14.94 34.29
N LEU A 17 0.90 -15.13 35.08
CA LEU A 17 2.10 -14.29 35.01
C LEU A 17 2.80 -14.40 33.65
N GLY A 18 2.91 -15.61 33.10
CA GLY A 18 3.48 -15.84 31.78
C GLY A 18 2.71 -15.13 30.68
N ILE A 19 1.37 -15.24 30.67
CA ILE A 19 0.50 -14.53 29.72
C ILE A 19 0.63 -13.02 29.89
N GLY A 20 0.68 -12.53 31.13
CA GLY A 20 0.84 -11.10 31.41
C GLY A 20 2.17 -10.55 30.89
N LEU A 21 3.28 -11.26 31.10
CA LEU A 21 4.60 -10.88 30.60
C LEU A 21 4.65 -10.92 29.06
N PHE A 22 4.06 -11.95 28.45
CA PHE A 22 3.98 -12.05 26.99
C PHE A 22 3.18 -10.90 26.39
N ALA A 23 2.00 -10.60 26.92
CA ALA A 23 1.18 -9.48 26.49
C ALA A 23 1.91 -8.14 26.65
N PHE A 24 2.62 -7.95 27.77
CA PHE A 24 3.43 -6.74 27.98
C PHE A 24 4.55 -6.61 26.95
N ALA A 25 5.32 -7.68 26.72
CA ALA A 25 6.41 -7.68 25.73
C ALA A 25 5.87 -7.37 24.32
N PHE A 26 4.74 -7.97 23.94
CA PHE A 26 4.06 -7.69 22.68
C PHE A 26 3.65 -6.22 22.56
N VAL A 27 3.02 -5.64 23.58
CA VAL A 27 2.64 -4.21 23.54
C VAL A 27 3.85 -3.28 23.43
N GLN A 28 4.99 -3.64 24.03
CA GLN A 28 6.22 -2.87 23.88
C GLN A 28 6.82 -3.00 22.48
N SER A 29 6.81 -4.19 21.87
CA SER A 29 7.35 -4.39 20.52
C SER A 29 6.55 -3.68 19.43
N MET A 30 5.29 -3.32 19.71
CA MET A 30 4.43 -2.57 18.79
C MET A 30 4.71 -1.06 18.81
N LYS A 31 5.61 -0.58 19.68
CA LYS A 31 5.96 0.84 19.74
C LYS A 31 7.18 1.13 18.86
N PRO A 32 7.19 2.28 18.17
CA PRO A 32 8.36 2.71 17.42
C PRO A 32 9.54 2.98 18.36
N ASP A 33 10.73 2.60 17.93
CA ASP A 33 11.98 3.00 18.58
C ASP A 33 12.27 4.48 18.25
N GLU A 34 12.45 5.31 19.29
CA GLU A 34 12.64 6.75 19.11
C GLU A 34 13.94 7.10 18.36
N ASP A 35 14.98 6.28 18.48
CA ASP A 35 16.26 6.54 17.84
C ASP A 35 16.22 6.13 16.36
N GLU A 36 15.53 5.04 16.02
CA GLU A 36 15.25 4.70 14.61
C GLU A 36 14.33 5.73 13.94
N VAL A 37 13.33 6.26 14.66
CA VAL A 37 12.48 7.37 14.17
C VAL A 37 13.32 8.63 13.89
N LYS A 38 14.28 8.98 14.75
CA LYS A 38 15.18 10.12 14.49
C LYS A 38 16.09 9.85 13.30
N LYS A 39 16.66 8.64 13.22
CA LYS A 39 17.57 8.23 12.15
C LYS A 39 16.89 8.29 10.78
N VAL A 40 15.70 7.70 10.63
CA VAL A 40 14.98 7.71 9.35
C VAL A 40 14.62 9.13 8.92
N LYS A 41 14.26 10.03 9.86
CA LYS A 41 13.99 11.44 9.55
C LYS A 41 15.23 12.15 9.03
N ILE A 42 16.39 11.97 9.66
CA ILE A 42 17.65 12.60 9.23
C ILE A 42 18.05 12.09 7.85
N GLN A 43 18.01 10.78 7.63
CA GLN A 43 18.35 10.15 6.35
C GLN A 43 17.40 10.61 5.24
N ALA A 44 16.09 10.65 5.51
CA ALA A 44 15.10 11.13 4.56
C ALA A 44 15.29 12.62 4.22
N GLN A 45 15.61 13.48 5.20
CA GLN A 45 15.91 14.90 4.95
C GLN A 45 17.10 15.07 4.00
N GLU A 46 18.17 14.30 4.22
CA GLU A 46 19.35 14.35 3.36
C GLU A 46 19.04 13.84 1.95
N TYR A 47 18.34 12.70 1.84
CA TYR A 47 17.90 12.15 0.56
C TYR A 47 17.05 13.16 -0.22
N ILE A 48 16.00 13.69 0.42
CA ILE A 48 15.07 14.63 -0.19
C ILE A 48 15.81 15.85 -0.78
N LYS A 49 16.75 16.42 -0.01
CA LYS A 49 17.53 17.58 -0.43
C LYS A 49 18.37 17.31 -1.69
N ASN A 50 18.80 16.07 -1.88
CA ASN A 50 19.65 15.68 -3.01
C ASN A 50 18.85 15.18 -4.21
N THR A 51 17.62 14.69 -4.00
CA THR A 51 16.79 14.05 -5.03
C THR A 51 15.76 15.01 -5.65
N PHE A 52 15.13 15.86 -4.85
CA PHE A 52 13.98 16.68 -5.28
C PHE A 52 14.33 18.18 -5.38
N LYS A 53 13.87 18.82 -6.45
CA LYS A 53 13.92 20.28 -6.66
C LYS A 53 12.71 20.99 -6.04
N ASP A 54 11.57 20.32 -6.03
CA ASP A 54 10.33 20.83 -5.45
C ASP A 54 10.41 20.77 -3.91
N GLU A 55 9.58 21.56 -3.23
CA GLU A 55 9.52 21.55 -1.76
C GLU A 55 8.82 20.29 -1.26
N ILE A 56 9.58 19.44 -0.56
CA ILE A 56 9.07 18.24 0.09
C ILE A 56 9.08 18.44 1.61
N VAL A 57 7.95 18.14 2.26
CA VAL A 57 7.81 18.24 3.71
C VAL A 57 7.62 16.86 4.32
N ILE A 58 8.51 16.48 5.23
CA ILE A 58 8.31 15.32 6.11
C ILE A 58 7.33 15.72 7.19
N TYR A 59 6.18 15.05 7.25
CA TYR A 59 5.12 15.36 8.21
C TYR A 59 4.98 14.31 9.32
N ASP A 60 5.45 13.08 9.10
CA ASP A 60 5.32 11.99 10.07
C ASP A 60 6.34 10.86 9.76
N THR A 61 6.32 9.78 10.55
CA THR A 61 7.06 8.55 10.33
C THR A 61 6.15 7.33 10.38
N LEU A 62 6.52 6.30 9.64
CA LEU A 62 5.90 4.99 9.66
C LEU A 62 6.85 3.99 10.33
N PHE A 63 6.34 3.20 11.26
CA PHE A 63 7.00 2.01 11.79
C PHE A 63 6.13 0.81 11.40
N ASP A 64 6.67 -0.07 10.57
CA ASP A 64 5.98 -1.26 10.09
C ASP A 64 6.16 -2.44 11.05
N ASN A 65 5.52 -2.32 12.19
CA ASN A 65 5.51 -3.33 13.24
C ASN A 65 4.82 -4.65 12.84
N MET A 66 4.19 -4.72 11.67
CA MET A 66 3.48 -5.90 11.17
C MET A 66 4.13 -6.54 9.94
N GLY A 67 5.22 -5.99 9.41
CA GLY A 67 5.92 -6.53 8.24
C GLY A 67 5.07 -6.50 6.97
N ASN A 68 4.28 -5.45 6.78
CA ASN A 68 3.55 -5.20 5.54
C ASN A 68 4.48 -4.75 4.39
N PHE A 69 5.60 -4.11 4.72
CA PHE A 69 6.60 -3.62 3.78
C PHE A 69 7.82 -4.54 3.82
N PRO A 70 8.14 -5.22 2.72
CA PRO A 70 9.22 -6.21 2.71
C PRO A 70 10.63 -5.60 2.78
N THR A 71 10.76 -4.30 2.47
CA THR A 71 12.07 -3.66 2.23
C THR A 71 12.54 -2.73 3.35
N PHE A 72 11.66 -2.36 4.29
CA PHE A 72 12.00 -1.44 5.39
C PHE A 72 11.11 -1.66 6.61
N ASP A 73 11.65 -1.41 7.80
CA ASP A 73 10.87 -1.33 9.05
C ASP A 73 10.41 0.10 9.35
N TYR A 74 11.18 1.10 8.91
CA TYR A 74 10.91 2.52 9.16
C TYR A 74 10.94 3.35 7.88
N ALA A 75 9.98 4.26 7.74
CA ALA A 75 9.95 5.24 6.66
C ALA A 75 9.58 6.63 7.19
N ALA A 76 10.09 7.67 6.54
CA ALA A 76 9.57 9.02 6.68
C ALA A 76 8.38 9.19 5.73
N LYS A 77 7.27 9.74 6.25
CA LYS A 77 6.14 10.14 5.41
C LYS A 77 6.36 11.57 4.92
N ALA A 78 6.38 11.73 3.61
CA ALA A 78 6.68 12.98 2.93
C ALA A 78 5.52 13.42 2.04
N GLU A 79 5.43 14.72 1.78
CA GLU A 79 4.48 15.30 0.84
C GLU A 79 5.21 16.29 -0.08
N ASN A 80 5.02 16.17 -1.40
CA ASN A 80 5.42 17.22 -2.34
C ASN A 80 4.38 18.33 -2.31
N LYS A 81 4.79 19.56 -1.95
CA LYS A 81 3.87 20.71 -1.82
C LYS A 81 3.30 21.23 -3.14
N LYS A 82 3.90 20.87 -4.28
CA LYS A 82 3.45 21.33 -5.60
C LYS A 82 2.26 20.55 -6.13
N ASP A 83 2.28 19.23 -5.99
CA ASP A 83 1.23 18.34 -6.52
C ASP A 83 0.46 17.55 -5.45
N HIS A 84 0.83 17.77 -4.17
CA HIS A 84 0.25 17.12 -3.00
C HIS A 84 0.35 15.60 -3.03
N THR A 85 1.34 15.05 -3.73
CA THR A 85 1.65 13.61 -3.68
C THR A 85 2.27 13.30 -2.33
N GLN A 86 1.63 12.39 -1.58
CA GLN A 86 2.16 11.83 -0.35
C GLN A 86 2.91 10.54 -0.68
N PHE A 87 4.05 10.31 -0.06
CA PHE A 87 4.90 9.18 -0.37
C PHE A 87 5.81 8.84 0.80
N LEU A 88 6.49 7.69 0.70
CA LEU A 88 7.43 7.20 1.69
C LEU A 88 8.86 7.43 1.22
N VAL A 89 9.74 7.77 2.16
CA VAL A 89 11.19 7.81 1.98
C VAL A 89 11.82 6.92 3.03
N TYR A 90 12.57 5.91 2.62
CA TYR A 90 13.04 4.86 3.51
C TYR A 90 14.43 4.36 3.12
N TYR A 91 15.11 3.73 4.08
CA TYR A 91 16.33 2.99 3.79
C TYR A 91 15.93 1.55 3.45
N ASN A 92 16.19 1.13 2.22
CA ASN A 92 15.91 -0.22 1.77
C ASN A 92 17.03 -1.15 2.25
N ASP A 93 16.67 -2.13 3.08
CA ASP A 93 17.63 -3.05 3.68
C ASP A 93 18.18 -4.10 2.71
N GLU A 94 17.51 -4.36 1.59
CA GLU A 94 17.99 -5.27 0.56
C GLU A 94 19.03 -4.59 -0.33
N THR A 95 18.75 -3.37 -0.76
CA THR A 95 19.62 -2.61 -1.69
C THR A 95 20.65 -1.74 -0.99
N LYS A 96 20.51 -1.56 0.34
CA LYS A 96 21.39 -0.76 1.19
C LYS A 96 21.48 0.72 0.78
N GLN A 97 20.40 1.27 0.25
CA GLN A 97 20.30 2.67 -0.19
C GLN A 97 18.98 3.31 0.25
N MET A 98 18.96 4.65 0.22
CA MET A 98 17.72 5.41 0.39
C MET A 98 16.88 5.31 -0.89
N GLU A 99 15.60 5.03 -0.72
CA GLU A 99 14.62 4.88 -1.78
C GLU A 99 13.35 5.68 -1.43
N ASP A 100 12.47 5.88 -2.43
CA ASP A 100 11.20 6.55 -2.25
C ASP A 100 10.10 5.95 -3.13
N SER A 101 8.84 6.15 -2.71
CA SER A 101 7.64 5.72 -3.45
C SER A 101 6.99 6.82 -4.30
N TYR A 102 7.62 7.97 -4.50
CA TYR A 102 6.98 9.16 -5.10
C TYR A 102 6.42 8.91 -6.50
N ILE A 103 7.18 8.23 -7.36
CA ILE A 103 6.75 7.94 -8.73
C ILE A 103 5.59 6.94 -8.74
N ALA A 104 5.63 5.92 -7.87
CA ALA A 104 4.54 4.95 -7.73
C ALA A 104 3.23 5.68 -7.37
N GLU A 105 3.24 6.44 -6.27
CA GLU A 105 2.08 7.21 -5.77
C GLU A 105 1.52 8.18 -6.81
N LYS A 106 2.40 8.85 -7.56
CA LYS A 106 2.00 9.77 -8.63
C LYS A 106 1.30 9.04 -9.77
N TRP A 107 1.85 7.91 -10.20
CA TRP A 107 1.30 7.10 -11.29
C TRP A 107 0.02 6.36 -10.87
N GLU A 108 -0.11 5.94 -9.62
CA GLU A 108 -1.36 5.40 -9.06
C GLU A 108 -2.49 6.42 -9.21
N LYS A 109 -2.25 7.65 -8.72
CA LYS A 109 -3.22 8.74 -8.80
C LYS A 109 -3.54 9.12 -10.24
N GLU A 110 -2.54 9.15 -11.13
CA GLU A 110 -2.75 9.43 -12.56
C GLU A 110 -3.65 8.36 -13.20
N LEU A 111 -3.30 7.08 -13.04
CA LEU A 111 -4.04 5.97 -13.62
C LEU A 111 -5.45 5.88 -13.04
N GLU A 112 -5.61 6.02 -11.72
CA GLU A 112 -6.92 6.01 -11.07
C GLU A 112 -7.84 7.10 -11.64
N ASN A 113 -7.34 8.33 -11.76
CA ASN A 113 -8.11 9.44 -12.32
C ASN A 113 -8.50 9.20 -13.79
N ASN A 114 -7.65 8.52 -14.55
CA ASN A 114 -7.92 8.20 -15.96
C ASN A 114 -8.99 7.11 -16.13
N ILE A 115 -9.01 6.10 -15.25
CA ILE A 115 -9.88 4.92 -15.42
C ILE A 115 -11.19 5.02 -14.64
N ARG A 116 -11.20 5.70 -13.49
CA ARG A 116 -12.37 5.79 -12.59
C ARG A 116 -13.65 6.21 -13.30
N PRO A 117 -13.68 7.29 -14.11
CA PRO A 117 -14.93 7.73 -14.74
C PRO A 117 -15.56 6.67 -15.65
N TYR A 118 -14.73 5.95 -16.41
CA TYR A 118 -15.21 4.90 -17.31
C TYR A 118 -15.72 3.67 -16.55
N ILE A 119 -15.00 3.27 -15.50
CA ILE A 119 -15.40 2.13 -14.65
C ILE A 119 -16.72 2.43 -13.96
N GLU A 120 -16.86 3.62 -13.36
CA GLU A 120 -18.09 4.04 -12.67
C GLU A 120 -19.26 4.19 -13.65
N GLN A 121 -19.01 4.64 -14.89
CA GLN A 121 -20.03 4.66 -15.94
C GLN A 121 -20.59 3.26 -16.24
N LYS A 122 -19.72 2.23 -16.22
CA LYS A 122 -20.09 0.86 -16.61
C LYS A 122 -20.67 0.04 -15.45
N LEU A 123 -20.09 0.18 -14.25
CA LEU A 123 -20.44 -0.63 -13.08
C LEU A 123 -21.36 0.09 -12.09
N GLY A 124 -21.50 1.41 -12.21
CA GLY A 124 -22.12 2.28 -11.21
C GLY A 124 -21.14 2.66 -10.09
N ALA A 125 -21.67 3.16 -8.99
CA ALA A 125 -20.87 3.53 -7.83
C ALA A 125 -20.05 2.34 -7.29
N LEU A 126 -18.78 2.57 -7.02
CA LEU A 126 -17.84 1.57 -6.50
C LEU A 126 -17.74 1.64 -4.97
N ASP A 127 -17.51 0.51 -4.33
CA ASP A 127 -17.11 0.44 -2.92
C ASP A 127 -15.62 0.80 -2.78
N LYS A 128 -14.80 0.31 -3.73
CA LYS A 128 -13.36 0.55 -3.80
C LYS A 128 -12.90 0.55 -5.26
N LEU A 129 -11.98 1.45 -5.58
CA LEU A 129 -11.06 1.35 -6.72
C LEU A 129 -9.69 1.65 -6.12
N TRP A 130 -8.76 0.73 -6.26
CA TRP A 130 -7.39 0.85 -5.77
C TRP A 130 -6.46 0.49 -6.91
N VAL A 131 -5.48 1.35 -7.13
CA VAL A 131 -4.39 1.16 -8.07
C VAL A 131 -3.12 1.09 -7.22
N ASP A 132 -2.29 0.09 -7.49
CA ASP A 132 -1.11 -0.23 -6.70
C ASP A 132 0.07 -0.43 -7.65
N TYR A 133 1.11 0.38 -7.53
CA TYR A 133 2.40 0.17 -8.18
C TYR A 133 3.41 -0.28 -7.12
N ASP A 134 4.39 -1.10 -7.52
CA ASP A 134 5.53 -1.42 -6.68
C ASP A 134 6.21 -0.12 -6.21
N GLU A 135 6.49 0.01 -4.91
CA GLU A 135 7.00 1.26 -4.32
C GLU A 135 8.30 1.71 -5.01
N ARG A 136 9.08 0.78 -5.57
CA ARG A 136 10.36 1.04 -6.21
C ARG A 136 10.21 1.38 -7.69
N THR A 137 9.00 1.58 -8.21
CA THR A 137 8.71 1.90 -9.61
C THR A 137 9.61 3.01 -10.16
N GLY A 138 9.81 4.10 -9.40
CA GLY A 138 10.68 5.20 -9.82
C GLY A 138 12.13 4.78 -10.04
N ILE A 139 12.64 3.89 -9.19
CA ILE A 139 14.01 3.36 -9.26
C ILE A 139 14.12 2.33 -10.37
N THR A 140 13.18 1.38 -10.43
CA THR A 140 13.14 0.30 -11.43
C THR A 140 13.17 0.84 -12.86
N TYR A 141 12.45 1.93 -13.12
CA TYR A 141 12.39 2.57 -14.43
C TYR A 141 13.31 3.79 -14.58
N ASN A 142 14.15 4.08 -13.58
CA ASN A 142 15.07 5.21 -13.55
C ASN A 142 14.39 6.54 -13.92
N VAL A 143 13.24 6.80 -13.32
CA VAL A 143 12.41 7.97 -13.59
C VAL A 143 12.92 9.15 -12.78
N ASN A 144 13.20 10.26 -13.45
CA ASN A 144 13.60 11.48 -12.76
C ASN A 144 12.38 12.14 -12.08
N PRO A 145 12.33 12.25 -10.74
CA PRO A 145 11.18 12.83 -10.04
C PRO A 145 10.98 14.33 -10.31
N ASN A 146 11.98 14.99 -10.90
CA ASN A 146 11.97 16.41 -11.21
C ASN A 146 11.47 16.74 -12.62
N GLU A 147 11.15 15.72 -13.41
CA GLU A 147 10.67 15.86 -14.79
C GLU A 147 9.25 15.30 -14.90
N PRO A 148 8.43 15.82 -15.84
CA PRO A 148 7.16 15.19 -16.18
C PRO A 148 7.40 13.76 -16.68
N SER A 149 6.61 12.82 -16.18
CA SER A 149 6.59 11.43 -16.63
C SER A 149 5.18 10.88 -16.40
N SER A 150 4.85 9.83 -17.15
CA SER A 150 3.59 9.09 -17.05
C SER A 150 3.87 7.61 -17.16
N TYR A 151 3.06 6.79 -16.47
CA TYR A 151 3.15 5.33 -16.54
C TYR A 151 3.07 4.80 -17.99
N LYS A 152 2.44 5.54 -18.90
CA LYS A 152 2.24 5.18 -20.32
C LYS A 152 3.56 4.98 -21.08
N GLU A 153 4.61 5.67 -20.65
CA GLU A 153 5.92 5.64 -21.29
C GLU A 153 6.71 4.37 -20.92
N TYR A 154 6.28 3.65 -19.89
CA TYR A 154 7.03 2.56 -19.28
C TYR A 154 6.25 1.24 -19.38
N ASP A 155 6.93 0.14 -19.09
CA ASP A 155 6.34 -1.20 -19.03
C ASP A 155 5.92 -1.53 -17.58
N ALA A 156 5.43 -0.51 -16.87
CA ALA A 156 4.99 -0.61 -15.48
C ALA A 156 3.68 -1.39 -15.38
N ALA A 157 3.61 -2.31 -14.42
CA ALA A 157 2.54 -3.31 -14.32
C ALA A 157 1.84 -3.23 -12.96
N PRO A 158 0.91 -2.28 -12.76
CA PRO A 158 0.21 -2.14 -11.49
C PRO A 158 -0.83 -3.23 -11.27
N THR A 159 -1.26 -3.34 -10.01
CA THR A 159 -2.46 -4.07 -9.62
C THR A 159 -3.64 -3.11 -9.47
N ILE A 160 -4.77 -3.44 -10.11
CA ILE A 160 -6.01 -2.67 -10.08
C ILE A 160 -7.10 -3.52 -9.44
N ILE A 161 -7.58 -3.11 -8.27
CA ILE A 161 -8.63 -3.81 -7.53
C ILE A 161 -9.90 -2.97 -7.53
N ILE A 162 -10.98 -3.55 -8.03
CA ILE A 162 -12.30 -2.93 -8.11
C ILE A 162 -13.26 -3.72 -7.23
N SER A 163 -13.96 -3.03 -6.33
CA SER A 163 -15.03 -3.61 -5.50
C SER A 163 -16.37 -2.97 -5.84
N VAL A 164 -17.33 -3.80 -6.20
CA VAL A 164 -18.67 -3.37 -6.64
C VAL A 164 -19.72 -3.72 -5.56
N PRO A 165 -20.50 -2.75 -5.05
CA PRO A 165 -21.39 -2.93 -3.88
C PRO A 165 -22.77 -3.51 -4.24
N ARG A 166 -22.80 -4.51 -5.12
CA ARG A 166 -24.01 -5.26 -5.53
C ARG A 166 -23.66 -6.73 -5.81
N LYS A 167 -24.65 -7.57 -6.08
CA LYS A 167 -24.40 -8.92 -6.60
C LYS A 167 -23.97 -8.90 -8.07
N PRO A 168 -23.30 -9.95 -8.57
CA PRO A 168 -22.98 -10.08 -9.98
C PRO A 168 -24.23 -10.05 -10.86
N ALA A 169 -24.16 -9.25 -11.92
CA ALA A 169 -25.12 -9.21 -13.01
C ALA A 169 -24.61 -10.05 -14.18
N LYS A 170 -25.54 -10.53 -15.02
CA LYS A 170 -25.21 -11.42 -16.15
C LYS A 170 -24.24 -10.79 -17.15
N LYS A 171 -24.25 -9.47 -17.31
CA LYS A 171 -23.43 -8.72 -18.29
C LYS A 171 -22.06 -8.32 -17.76
N ASP A 172 -21.76 -8.55 -16.50
CA ASP A 172 -20.57 -7.97 -15.90
C ASP A 172 -19.26 -8.60 -16.40
N GLU A 173 -19.30 -9.83 -16.90
CA GLU A 173 -18.15 -10.44 -17.56
C GLU A 173 -17.83 -9.76 -18.90
N GLU A 174 -18.85 -9.37 -19.66
CA GLU A 174 -18.70 -8.56 -20.88
C GLU A 174 -18.16 -7.17 -20.52
N ILE A 175 -18.74 -6.53 -19.50
CA ILE A 175 -18.29 -5.23 -18.99
C ILE A 175 -16.83 -5.30 -18.49
N PHE A 176 -16.44 -6.37 -17.81
CA PHE A 176 -15.06 -6.58 -17.36
C PHE A 176 -14.09 -6.59 -18.55
N ASN A 177 -14.40 -7.30 -19.62
CA ASN A 177 -13.58 -7.33 -20.82
C ASN A 177 -13.53 -5.98 -21.56
N GLU A 178 -14.62 -5.21 -21.53
CA GLU A 178 -14.64 -3.83 -22.02
C GLU A 178 -13.74 -2.91 -21.19
N ILE A 179 -13.76 -3.05 -19.85
CA ILE A 179 -12.89 -2.28 -18.94
C ILE A 179 -11.43 -2.63 -19.19
N VAL A 180 -11.07 -3.91 -19.28
CA VAL A 180 -9.71 -4.33 -19.62
C VAL A 180 -9.28 -3.70 -20.95
N SER A 181 -10.13 -3.78 -21.97
CA SER A 181 -9.83 -3.23 -23.30
C SER A 181 -9.64 -1.72 -23.26
N PHE A 182 -10.45 -0.99 -22.49
CA PHE A 182 -10.31 0.45 -22.28
C PHE A 182 -8.98 0.77 -21.58
N ILE A 183 -8.62 0.04 -20.53
CA ILE A 183 -7.37 0.26 -19.80
C ILE A 183 -6.16 0.08 -20.72
N GLN A 184 -6.16 -1.00 -21.53
CA GLN A 184 -5.07 -1.27 -22.46
C GLN A 184 -4.97 -0.24 -23.59
N LYS A 185 -6.11 0.14 -24.19
CA LYS A 185 -6.11 0.91 -25.45
C LYS A 185 -6.27 2.41 -25.25
N ASN A 186 -7.06 2.81 -24.26
CA ASN A 186 -7.43 4.22 -24.03
C ASN A 186 -6.69 4.82 -22.84
N ALA A 187 -6.53 4.06 -21.75
CA ALA A 187 -5.66 4.48 -20.64
C ALA A 187 -4.18 4.20 -20.94
N GLU A 188 -3.88 3.52 -22.05
CA GLU A 188 -2.53 3.23 -22.54
C GLU A 188 -1.65 2.47 -21.54
N LEU A 189 -2.26 1.68 -20.66
CA LEU A 189 -1.54 0.81 -19.75
C LEU A 189 -1.14 -0.47 -20.47
N LYS A 190 0.16 -0.68 -20.68
CA LYS A 190 0.68 -1.83 -21.44
C LYS A 190 0.52 -3.15 -20.69
N HIS A 191 0.80 -3.13 -19.38
CA HIS A 191 0.81 -4.30 -18.52
C HIS A 191 0.06 -4.04 -17.23
N GLY A 192 -0.51 -5.07 -16.63
CA GLY A 192 -1.11 -4.97 -15.32
C GLY A 192 -1.99 -6.16 -14.96
N MET A 193 -2.37 -6.20 -13.68
CA MET A 193 -3.37 -7.12 -13.17
C MET A 193 -4.61 -6.33 -12.79
N ILE A 194 -5.78 -6.78 -13.21
CA ILE A 194 -7.05 -6.19 -12.80
C ILE A 194 -7.95 -7.27 -12.22
N SER A 195 -8.63 -6.94 -11.11
CA SER A 195 -9.71 -7.76 -10.56
C SER A 195 -10.97 -6.96 -10.21
N ILE A 196 -12.12 -7.61 -10.37
CA ILE A 196 -13.43 -7.15 -9.90
C ILE A 196 -13.97 -8.16 -8.89
N SER A 197 -14.28 -7.66 -7.69
CA SER A 197 -14.92 -8.39 -6.60
C SER A 197 -16.25 -7.75 -6.19
N TYR A 198 -17.12 -8.52 -5.54
CA TYR A 198 -18.42 -8.06 -5.07
C TYR A 198 -18.44 -7.87 -3.57
N VAL A 199 -18.15 -6.65 -3.15
CA VAL A 199 -17.99 -6.29 -1.74
C VAL A 199 -18.76 -5.01 -1.45
N LYS A 200 -19.41 -4.97 -0.30
CA LYS A 200 -20.03 -3.76 0.23
C LYS A 200 -19.55 -3.51 1.64
N LYS A 201 -18.86 -2.38 1.85
CA LYS A 201 -18.28 -1.99 3.15
C LYS A 201 -17.43 -3.12 3.75
N GLY A 202 -16.60 -3.75 2.93
CA GLY A 202 -15.74 -4.87 3.34
C GLY A 202 -16.43 -6.22 3.53
N VAL A 203 -17.75 -6.32 3.31
CA VAL A 203 -18.48 -7.60 3.39
C VAL A 203 -18.66 -8.20 2.00
N PRO A 204 -18.15 -9.43 1.73
CA PRO A 204 -18.40 -10.14 0.47
C PRO A 204 -19.91 -10.37 0.26
N LEU A 205 -20.39 -10.06 -0.94
CA LEU A 205 -21.78 -10.27 -1.36
C LEU A 205 -21.94 -11.52 -2.23
N ASP A 206 -20.85 -11.98 -2.83
CA ASP A 206 -20.76 -13.13 -3.72
C ASP A 206 -19.28 -13.55 -3.83
N ASP A 207 -19.02 -14.83 -4.09
CA ASP A 207 -17.67 -15.38 -4.26
C ASP A 207 -17.16 -15.24 -5.71
N LYS A 208 -18.01 -14.79 -6.64
CA LYS A 208 -17.63 -14.58 -8.02
C LYS A 208 -16.63 -13.42 -8.13
N GLU A 209 -15.51 -13.69 -8.77
CA GLU A 209 -14.48 -12.71 -9.09
C GLU A 209 -14.14 -12.79 -10.59
N TRP A 210 -13.78 -11.67 -11.18
CA TRP A 210 -13.07 -11.66 -12.46
C TRP A 210 -11.69 -11.11 -12.26
N HIS A 211 -10.71 -11.75 -12.87
CA HIS A 211 -9.34 -11.27 -12.89
C HIS A 211 -8.74 -11.45 -14.29
N LYS A 212 -7.79 -10.58 -14.63
CA LYS A 212 -7.01 -10.70 -15.85
C LYS A 212 -5.66 -10.03 -15.67
N THR A 213 -4.63 -10.68 -16.19
CA THR A 213 -3.29 -10.11 -16.37
C THR A 213 -3.07 -9.88 -17.85
N PHE A 214 -2.39 -8.79 -18.20
CA PHE A 214 -1.99 -8.46 -19.55
C PHE A 214 -0.64 -7.72 -19.56
#